data_AF-A0AB34DDK8-F1
#
_entry.id   AF-A0AB34DDK8-F1
#
_cell.length_a   1.000
_cell.length_b   1.000
_cell.length_c   1.000
_cell.angle_alpha   90.00
_cell.angle_beta   90.00
_cell.angle_gamma   90.00
#
_symmetry.space_group_name_H-M   'P 1'
#
loop_
_entity.id
_entity.type
_entity.pdbx_description
1 polymer ?
#
loop_
_entity_poly.entity_id
_entity_poly.type
_entity_poly.pdbx_seq_one_letter_code
_entity_poly.pdbx_strand_id
1 'polypeptide(L)' 'DDMRQRLQLAVEHHDGFIDAIKAHDEPAVVDLVFKHWELSRENMEMFIAPQALKADALVETPTQSMESSS' A
#
# COMPACT_ATOMS: atom_id res chain seq x y z
N ASP A 1 -20.46 -7.79 9.73
CA ASP A 1 -19.42 -7.88 8.69
C ASP A 1 -18.77 -6.52 8.51
N ASP A 2 -17.63 -6.34 9.15
CA ASP A 2 -16.81 -5.12 9.07
C ASP A 2 -16.54 -4.69 7.62
N MET A 3 -16.20 -5.65 6.76
CA MET A 3 -15.98 -5.42 5.33
C MET A 3 -17.20 -4.87 4.59
N ARG A 4 -18.42 -5.31 4.93
CA ARG A 4 -19.64 -4.78 4.29
C ARG A 4 -19.90 -3.33 4.70
N GLN A 5 -19.62 -2.98 5.95
CA GLN A 5 -19.75 -1.61 6.45
C GLN A 5 -18.71 -0.68 5.81
N ARG A 6 -17.46 -1.13 5.67
CA ARG A 6 -16.41 -0.36 5.00
C ARG A 6 -16.71 -0.14 3.51
N LEU A 7 -17.26 -1.15 2.82
CA LEU A 7 -17.69 -0.99 1.43
C LEU A 7 -18.84 0.02 1.31
N GLN A 8 -19.82 -0.06 2.20
CA GLN A 8 -20.95 0.87 2.23
C GLN A 8 -20.46 2.32 2.45
N LEU A 9 -19.53 2.52 3.38
CA LEU A 9 -18.94 3.83 3.62
C LEU A 9 -18.14 4.35 2.41
N ALA A 10 -17.47 3.48 1.66
CA ALA A 10 -16.79 3.88 0.43
C ALA A 10 -17.78 4.37 -0.65
N VAL A 11 -18.95 3.72 -0.77
CA VAL A 11 -20.04 4.18 -1.64
C VAL A 11 -20.55 5.55 -1.21
N GLU A 12 -20.74 5.76 0.09
CA GLU A 12 -21.17 7.06 0.64
C GLU A 12 -20.14 8.17 0.38
N HIS A 13 -18.84 7.87 0.45
CA HIS A 13 -17.81 8.82 0.05
C HIS A 13 -17.90 9.17 -1.46
N HIS A 14 -18.28 8.23 -2.33
CA HIS A 14 -18.49 8.52 -3.76
C HIS A 14 -19.67 9.46 -4.00
N ASP A 15 -20.79 9.25 -3.29
CA ASP A 15 -21.94 10.17 -3.36
C ASP A 15 -21.55 11.56 -2.82
N GLY A 16 -20.77 11.62 -1.74
CA GLY A 16 -20.24 12.87 -1.20
C GLY A 16 -19.39 13.66 -2.20
N PHE A 17 -18.58 12.99 -3.02
CA PHE A 17 -17.83 13.66 -4.09
C PHE A 17 -18.76 14.28 -5.14
N ILE A 18 -19.82 13.57 -5.54
CA ILE A 18 -20.78 14.07 -6.53
C ILE A 18 -21.43 15.36 -6.02
N ASP A 19 -21.86 15.36 -4.76
CA ASP A 19 -22.50 16.52 -4.15
C ASP A 19 -21.54 17.71 -4.01
N ALA A 20 -20.31 17.47 -3.53
CA ALA A 20 -19.30 18.52 -3.39
C ALA A 20 -18.91 19.15 -4.73
N ILE A 21 -18.72 18.32 -5.77
CA ILE A 21 -18.42 18.80 -7.13
C ILE A 21 -19.60 19.60 -7.69
N LYS A 22 -20.84 19.11 -7.52
CA LYS A 22 -22.05 19.81 -7.97
C LYS A 22 -22.22 21.18 -7.30
N ALA A 23 -21.81 21.30 -6.03
CA ALA A 23 -21.83 22.54 -5.28
C ALA A 23 -20.63 23.47 -5.58
N HIS A 24 -19.65 23.01 -6.38
CA HIS A 24 -18.35 23.67 -6.55
C HIS A 24 -17.63 23.93 -5.21
N ASP A 25 -17.79 23.02 -4.24
CA ASP A 25 -17.15 23.10 -2.92
C ASP A 25 -15.80 22.37 -2.97
N GLU A 26 -14.76 23.08 -3.42
CA GLU A 26 -13.42 22.50 -3.51
C GLU A 26 -12.85 22.04 -2.16
N PRO A 27 -13.04 22.78 -1.04
CA PRO A 27 -12.62 22.31 0.28
C PRO A 27 -13.27 20.98 0.68
N ALA A 28 -14.56 20.79 0.46
CA ALA A 28 -15.25 19.54 0.77
C ALA A 28 -14.70 18.36 -0.05
N VAL A 29 -14.36 18.58 -1.33
CA VAL A 29 -13.71 17.57 -2.16
C VAL A 29 -12.37 17.15 -1.56
N VAL A 30 -11.53 18.11 -1.15
CA VAL A 30 -10.21 17.81 -0.56
C VAL A 30 -10.35 16.98 0.71
N ASP A 31 -11.26 17.36 1.61
CA ASP A 31 -11.53 16.61 2.84
C ASP A 31 -12.01 15.17 2.56
N LEU A 32 -12.88 15.01 1.56
CA LEU A 32 -13.38 13.70 1.15
C LEU A 32 -12.28 12.82 0.52
N VAL A 33 -11.31 13.40 -0.20
CA VAL A 33 -10.15 12.65 -0.73
C VAL A 33 -9.37 11.97 0.38
N PHE A 34 -9.04 12.70 1.44
CA PHE A 34 -8.30 12.11 2.56
C PHE A 34 -9.09 11.01 3.27
N LYS A 35 -10.40 11.23 3.52
CA LYS A 35 -11.27 10.24 4.16
C LYS A 35 -11.43 8.97 3.32
N HIS A 36 -11.62 9.13 2.00
CA HIS A 36 -11.77 8.00 1.09
C HIS A 36 -10.46 7.21 0.97
N TRP A 37 -9.33 7.90 0.88
CA TRP A 37 -8.02 7.26 0.80
C TRP A 37 -7.68 6.50 2.08
N GLU A 38 -7.88 7.08 3.26
CA GLU A 38 -7.60 6.41 4.55
C GLU A 38 -8.42 5.12 4.71
N LEU A 39 -9.70 5.16 4.37
CA LEU A 39 -10.58 3.97 4.38
C LEU A 39 -10.02 2.82 3.50
N SER A 40 -9.42 3.18 2.37
CA SER A 40 -8.81 2.24 1.43
C SER A 40 -7.41 1.76 1.86
N ARG A 41 -6.64 2.57 2.60
CA ARG A 41 -5.29 2.22 3.09
C ARG A 41 -5.30 0.99 3.97
N GLU A 42 -6.24 0.91 4.90
CA GLU A 42 -6.42 -0.24 5.80
C GLU A 42 -6.62 -1.56 5.04
N ASN A 43 -7.18 -1.53 3.82
CA ASN A 43 -7.28 -2.70 2.94
C ASN A 43 -6.06 -2.89 2.03
N MET A 44 -5.41 -1.79 1.61
CA MET A 44 -4.26 -1.83 0.71
C MET A 44 -2.95 -2.23 1.41
N GLU A 45 -2.77 -2.00 2.71
CA GLU A 45 -1.58 -2.46 3.44
C GLU A 45 -1.40 -4.00 3.39
N MET A 46 -2.47 -4.76 3.14
CA MET A 46 -2.41 -6.19 2.87
C MET A 46 -1.73 -6.54 1.52
N PHE A 47 -1.70 -5.60 0.56
CA PHE A 47 -1.26 -5.82 -0.82
C PHE A 47 0.02 -5.05 -1.19
N ILE A 48 0.51 -4.12 -0.36
CA ILE A 48 1.71 -3.29 -0.62
C ILE A 48 2.85 -3.63 0.35
N ALA A 49 2.91 -4.84 0.87
CA ALA A 49 4.15 -5.38 1.42
C ALA A 49 4.90 -6.10 0.29
N PRO A 50 5.83 -5.46 -0.44
CA PRO A 50 6.76 -6.22 -1.24
C PRO A 50 7.48 -7.17 -0.28
N GLN A 51 7.27 -8.48 -0.43
CA GLN A 51 8.12 -9.46 0.22
C GLN A 51 9.56 -9.07 -0.13
N ALA A 52 10.35 -8.71 0.90
CA ALA A 52 11.71 -8.24 0.71
C ALA A 52 12.40 -9.24 -0.23
N LEU A 53 12.86 -8.75 -1.39
CA LEU A 53 13.71 -9.53 -2.27
C LEU A 53 14.86 -10.02 -1.39
N LYS A 54 14.91 -11.34 -1.15
CA LYS A 54 16.06 -11.94 -0.47
C LYS A 54 17.25 -11.59 -1.35
N ALA A 55 18.14 -10.74 -0.87
CA ALA A 55 19.43 -10.53 -1.50
C ALA A 55 20.03 -11.93 -1.68
N ASP A 56 20.34 -12.32 -2.91
CA ASP A 56 20.83 -13.65 -3.21
C ASP A 56 21.98 -13.98 -2.26
N ALA A 57 21.71 -14.94 -1.38
CA ALA A 57 22.67 -15.39 -0.40
C ALA A 57 23.78 -16.14 -1.15
N LEU A 58 25.00 -15.60 -1.05
CA LEU A 58 26.29 -16.29 -1.14
C LEU A 58 26.65 -16.90 -2.51
N VAL A 59 27.48 -16.19 -3.28
CA VAL A 59 28.51 -16.88 -4.06
C VAL A 59 29.72 -17.01 -3.14
N GLU A 60 29.84 -18.15 -2.48
CA GLU A 60 31.09 -18.57 -1.86
C GLU A 60 32.16 -18.69 -2.96
N THR A 61 33.19 -17.85 -2.89
CA THR A 61 34.38 -18.07 -3.70
C THR A 61 35.15 -19.26 -3.11
N PRO A 62 35.54 -20.27 -3.92
CA PRO A 62 36.19 -21.45 -3.39
C PRO A 62 37.53 -21.08 -2.75
N THR A 63 37.75 -21.56 -1.52
CA THR A 63 39.08 -21.68 -0.93
C THR A 63 39.98 -22.47 -1.88
N GLN A 64 40.91 -21.79 -2.55
CA GLN A 64 41.98 -22.48 -3.26
C GLN A 64 43.14 -22.67 -2.27
N SER A 65 43.25 -23.90 -1.76
CA SER A 65 44.45 -24.42 -1.11
C SER A 65 45.70 -24.03 -1.89
N MET A 66 46.65 -23.40 -1.21
CA MET A 66 48.06 -23.51 -1.56
C MET A 66 48.79 -24.02 -0.33
N GLU A 67 48.84 -25.34 -0.28
CA GLU A 67 49.69 -26.13 0.60
C GLU A 67 51.14 -26.16 0.05
N SER A 68 52.07 -25.90 0.96
CA SER A 68 53.38 -26.53 1.09
C SER A 68 54.62 -26.05 0.30
N SER A 69 55.73 -26.04 1.06
CA SER A 69 57.16 -26.08 0.70
C SER A 69 57.80 -24.73 0.30
N SER A 70 58.92 -24.28 0.87
CA SER A 70 59.99 -24.92 1.64
C SER A 70 60.76 -23.88 2.48
#